data_AF-A0A1I2S4C6-F1
#
_entry.id   AF-A0A1I2S4C6-F1
#
_cell.length_a   1.000
_cell.length_b   1.000
_cell.length_c   1.000
_cell.angle_alpha   90.00
_cell.angle_beta   90.00
_cell.angle_gamma   90.00
#
_symmetry.space_group_name_H-M   'P 1'
#
loop_
_entity.id
_entity.type
_entity.pdbx_description
1 polymer ?
#
loop_
_entity_poly.entity_id
_entity_poly.type
_entity_poly.pdbx_seq_one_letter_code
_entity_poly.pdbx_strand_id
1 'polypeptide(L)'
;MPEKLRFIHAADLHLDSLFKSKSHVSKSLLERLRMSTFEAFDRLIDAAIRFQVDFVLIVGDLFNEEMRSLKAQIHLRKGFERLADHAVHVYVSYGNHDFLQGAHYPIEFPENVHIFTSQDVEAFTYMKKGEALANLYGFSYVERKVTDRKVNEYIREREAPLHIAMLHGSLDTNTEHDVYAPFRLEELYEKQMDYWALGHIHKRQFLSEDPPIIYPGNIQGRSRKESGEKGCYLIDYDNGEWKKTFLPLQSFVYDTITLSGEHLESPQGLERVLDEAKSLAQRNEGGVMLEVILTSTHGRLKKWQAEGLLEDWIELLNEDEGEEDHWVWIDRVRIEDKPLQDEEDLRKGQHFTGELLREMKGLEEGELDNCLSPLFRHRKASRFLEALSAEEKQEILEAAKTLTLNQLLTKEGEHS
;
A
#
# COMPACT_ATOMS: atom_id res chain seq x y z
N MET A 1 -23.43 -25.37 -23.47
CA MET A 1 -22.20 -25.36 -22.64
C MET A 1 -21.63 -23.97 -22.78
N PRO A 2 -21.25 -23.28 -21.70
CA PRO A 2 -20.78 -21.91 -21.83
C PRO A 2 -19.53 -21.87 -22.71
N GLU A 3 -19.54 -20.98 -23.71
CA GLU A 3 -18.35 -20.71 -24.52
C GLU A 3 -17.21 -20.20 -23.63
N LYS A 4 -15.97 -20.38 -24.09
CA LYS A 4 -14.77 -19.83 -23.47
C LYS A 4 -14.93 -18.32 -23.23
N LEU A 5 -14.72 -17.90 -21.99
CA LEU A 5 -14.76 -16.50 -21.56
C LEU A 5 -13.41 -16.11 -20.98
N ARG A 6 -12.89 -14.94 -21.37
CA ARG A 6 -11.64 -14.42 -20.84
C ARG A 6 -11.80 -12.96 -20.44
N PHE A 7 -11.44 -12.60 -19.22
CA PHE A 7 -11.50 -11.21 -18.77
C PHE A 7 -10.36 -10.85 -17.84
N ILE A 8 -10.12 -9.55 -17.68
CA ILE A 8 -9.26 -9.03 -16.60
C ILE A 8 -10.12 -8.57 -15.44
N HIS A 9 -9.70 -8.91 -14.24
CA HIS A 9 -10.22 -8.38 -12.99
C HIS A 9 -9.17 -7.51 -12.31
N ALA A 10 -9.45 -6.21 -12.23
CA ALA A 10 -8.66 -5.21 -11.52
C ALA A 10 -9.55 -4.42 -10.55
N ALA A 11 -8.92 -3.80 -9.55
CA ALA A 11 -9.56 -2.92 -8.59
C ALA A 11 -8.53 -1.87 -8.10
N ASP A 12 -9.01 -0.83 -7.41
CA ASP A 12 -8.16 0.06 -6.63
C ASP A 12 -7.01 0.67 -7.46
N LEU A 13 -7.35 1.25 -8.62
CA LEU A 13 -6.37 1.83 -9.54
C LEU A 13 -5.74 3.10 -8.97
N HIS A 14 -6.53 3.92 -8.27
CA HIS A 14 -6.08 5.14 -7.60
C HIS A 14 -5.24 6.05 -8.50
N LEU A 15 -5.68 6.26 -9.75
CA LEU A 15 -4.95 7.06 -10.73
C LEU A 15 -4.63 8.45 -10.19
N ASP A 16 -3.41 8.91 -10.47
CA ASP A 16 -2.87 10.21 -10.06
C ASP A 16 -2.78 10.39 -8.53
N SER A 17 -2.66 9.29 -7.78
CA SER A 17 -2.44 9.39 -6.33
C SER A 17 -1.15 10.15 -6.03
N LEU A 18 -1.24 11.16 -5.18
CA LEU A 18 -0.08 11.92 -4.75
C LEU A 18 0.87 11.03 -3.94
N PHE A 19 2.12 10.94 -4.40
CA PHE A 19 3.18 10.29 -3.63
C PHE A 19 3.53 11.16 -2.42
N LYS A 20 3.25 10.65 -1.21
CA LYS A 20 3.57 11.33 0.05
C LYS A 20 4.98 10.96 0.51
N SER A 21 6.02 11.36 -0.24
CA SER A 21 7.39 11.25 0.29
C SER A 21 7.72 12.39 1.23
N LYS A 22 8.45 12.07 2.31
CA LYS A 22 9.07 13.04 3.23
C LYS A 22 10.59 13.19 3.00
N SER A 23 11.17 12.46 2.06
CA SER A 23 12.63 12.40 1.80
C SER A 23 13.06 13.23 0.58
N HIS A 24 14.36 13.53 0.50
CA HIS A 24 15.05 14.21 -0.60
C HIS A 24 15.10 13.35 -1.89
N VAL A 25 13.94 12.97 -2.41
CA VAL A 25 13.84 12.23 -3.69
C VAL A 25 14.26 13.15 -4.83
N SER A 26 15.08 12.64 -5.75
CA SER A 26 15.46 13.38 -6.96
C SER A 26 14.21 13.79 -7.77
N LYS A 27 14.26 14.92 -8.48
CA LYS A 27 13.10 15.39 -9.25
C LYS A 27 12.67 14.38 -10.32
N SER A 28 13.63 13.69 -10.94
CA SER A 28 13.39 12.65 -11.94
C SER A 28 12.63 11.46 -11.33
N LEU A 29 13.11 10.94 -10.19
CA LEU A 29 12.44 9.83 -9.51
C LEU A 29 11.06 10.24 -8.99
N LEU A 30 10.89 11.46 -8.45
CA LEU A 30 9.58 11.94 -8.02
C LEU A 30 8.57 11.96 -9.16
N GLU A 31 8.97 12.41 -10.36
CA GLU A 31 8.09 12.37 -11.54
C GLU A 31 7.79 10.94 -11.98
N ARG A 32 8.77 10.01 -11.97
CA ARG A 32 8.52 8.58 -12.22
C ARG A 32 7.50 8.00 -11.22
N LEU A 33 7.67 8.27 -9.92
CA LEU A 33 6.76 7.81 -8.87
C LEU A 33 5.34 8.38 -9.06
N ARG A 34 5.19 9.63 -9.49
CA ARG A 34 3.89 10.23 -9.84
C ARG A 34 3.25 9.56 -11.07
N MET A 35 4.07 9.18 -12.05
CA MET A 35 3.60 8.52 -13.27
C MET A 35 3.31 7.03 -13.10
N SER A 36 3.81 6.40 -12.02
CA SER A 36 3.69 4.96 -11.77
C SER A 36 2.27 4.39 -11.88
N THR A 37 1.25 5.10 -11.38
CA THR A 37 -0.15 4.66 -11.47
C THR A 37 -0.67 4.68 -12.91
N PHE A 38 -0.24 5.67 -13.71
CA PHE A 38 -0.56 5.75 -15.14
C PHE A 38 0.14 4.65 -15.93
N GLU A 39 1.41 4.38 -15.65
CA GLU A 39 2.17 3.31 -16.30
C GLU A 39 1.59 1.93 -15.98
N ALA A 40 1.20 1.69 -14.73
CA ALA A 40 0.52 0.45 -14.34
C ALA A 40 -0.83 0.29 -15.07
N PHE A 41 -1.57 1.38 -15.25
CA PHE A 41 -2.80 1.37 -16.04
C PHE A 41 -2.52 1.12 -17.52
N ASP A 42 -1.50 1.74 -18.11
CA ASP A 42 -1.13 1.50 -19.51
C ASP A 42 -0.78 0.03 -19.74
N ARG A 43 -0.04 -0.59 -18.81
CA ARG A 43 0.26 -2.03 -18.82
C ARG A 43 -0.99 -2.90 -18.67
N LEU A 44 -1.99 -2.46 -17.91
CA LEU A 44 -3.29 -3.14 -17.82
C LEU A 44 -4.00 -3.14 -19.18
N ILE A 45 -4.03 -1.98 -19.85
CA ILE A 45 -4.62 -1.84 -21.19
C ILE A 45 -3.86 -2.71 -22.20
N ASP A 46 -2.52 -2.68 -22.17
CA ASP A 46 -1.67 -3.50 -23.04
C ASP A 46 -1.92 -5.00 -22.81
N ALA A 47 -2.05 -5.41 -21.54
CA ALA A 47 -2.34 -6.80 -21.19
C ALA A 47 -3.73 -7.23 -21.72
N ALA A 48 -4.76 -6.41 -21.53
CA ALA A 48 -6.10 -6.68 -22.03
C ALA A 48 -6.12 -6.92 -23.55
N ILE A 49 -5.43 -6.04 -24.29
CA ILE A 49 -5.30 -6.14 -25.75
C ILE A 49 -4.48 -7.38 -26.14
N ARG A 50 -3.30 -7.58 -25.52
CA ARG A 50 -2.39 -8.70 -25.81
C ARG A 50 -3.07 -10.05 -25.59
N PHE A 51 -3.85 -10.19 -24.52
CA PHE A 51 -4.54 -11.43 -24.20
C PHE A 51 -5.90 -11.57 -24.89
N GLN A 52 -6.33 -10.54 -25.64
CA GLN A 52 -7.59 -10.50 -26.38
C GLN A 52 -8.78 -10.84 -25.48
N VAL A 53 -8.87 -10.13 -24.35
CA VAL A 53 -9.91 -10.38 -23.37
C VAL A 53 -11.27 -9.89 -23.89
N ASP A 54 -12.34 -10.57 -23.50
CA ASP A 54 -13.72 -10.19 -23.80
C ASP A 54 -14.07 -8.85 -23.13
N PHE A 55 -13.68 -8.70 -21.86
CA PHE A 55 -13.88 -7.47 -21.11
C PHE A 55 -12.88 -7.30 -19.97
N VAL A 56 -12.88 -6.09 -19.40
CA VAL A 56 -12.16 -5.72 -18.18
C VAL A 56 -13.17 -5.32 -17.12
N LEU A 57 -13.05 -5.91 -15.92
CA LEU A 57 -13.77 -5.50 -14.73
C LEU A 57 -12.88 -4.57 -13.90
N ILE A 58 -13.40 -3.41 -13.54
CA ILE A 58 -12.74 -2.47 -12.63
C ILE A 58 -13.65 -2.23 -11.42
N VAL A 59 -13.25 -2.77 -10.27
CA VAL A 59 -14.09 -2.84 -9.06
C VAL A 59 -13.71 -1.77 -8.05
N GLY A 60 -14.20 -0.55 -8.28
CA GLY A 60 -14.03 0.61 -7.40
C GLY A 60 -12.66 1.26 -7.42
N ASP A 61 -12.64 2.48 -6.87
CA ASP A 61 -11.45 3.31 -6.66
C ASP A 61 -10.56 3.47 -7.90
N LEU A 62 -11.15 3.94 -9.00
CA LEU A 62 -10.40 4.39 -10.18
C LEU A 62 -9.49 5.57 -9.87
N PHE A 63 -9.94 6.47 -9.00
CA PHE A 63 -9.26 7.71 -8.63
C PHE A 63 -9.06 7.79 -7.12
N ASN A 64 -7.99 8.47 -6.68
CA ASN A 64 -7.63 8.55 -5.27
C ASN A 64 -8.33 9.66 -4.47
N GLU A 65 -8.78 10.76 -5.11
CA GLU A 65 -9.33 11.91 -4.39
C GLU A 65 -10.72 12.32 -4.90
N GLU A 66 -11.47 12.97 -4.00
CA GLU A 66 -12.77 13.59 -4.29
C GLU A 66 -12.71 14.56 -5.49
N MET A 67 -11.54 15.15 -5.77
CA MET A 67 -11.27 15.87 -7.02
C MET A 67 -10.48 15.00 -7.99
N ARG A 68 -11.20 14.38 -8.92
CA ARG A 68 -10.61 13.61 -10.02
C ARG A 68 -9.82 14.56 -10.94
N SER A 69 -8.52 14.36 -11.07
CA SER A 69 -7.73 15.24 -11.95
C SER A 69 -8.18 15.09 -13.41
N LEU A 70 -8.22 16.21 -14.14
CA LEU A 70 -8.57 16.19 -15.56
C LEU A 70 -7.57 15.33 -16.36
N LYS A 71 -6.29 15.36 -15.97
CA LYS A 71 -5.23 14.51 -16.54
C LYS A 71 -5.60 13.03 -16.38
N ALA A 72 -5.99 12.61 -15.18
CA ALA A 72 -6.31 11.22 -14.90
C ALA A 72 -7.51 10.72 -15.72
N GLN A 73 -8.57 11.53 -15.79
CA GLN A 73 -9.76 11.15 -16.53
C GLN A 73 -9.52 11.12 -18.06
N ILE A 74 -8.72 12.04 -18.60
CA ILE A 74 -8.32 12.00 -20.02
C ILE A 74 -7.45 10.76 -20.30
N HIS A 75 -6.53 10.42 -19.41
CA HIS A 75 -5.68 9.23 -19.54
C HIS A 75 -6.52 7.95 -19.52
N LEU A 76 -7.46 7.85 -18.57
CA LEU A 76 -8.41 6.75 -18.46
C LEU A 76 -9.25 6.61 -19.74
N ARG A 77 -9.82 7.72 -20.24
CA ARG A 77 -10.61 7.72 -21.48
C ARG A 77 -9.80 7.22 -22.67
N LYS A 78 -8.56 7.68 -22.84
CA LYS A 78 -7.66 7.20 -23.90
C LYS A 78 -7.38 5.71 -23.79
N GLY A 79 -7.17 5.19 -22.58
CA GLY A 79 -7.03 3.76 -22.35
C GLY A 79 -8.27 2.98 -22.79
N PHE A 80 -9.46 3.48 -22.46
CA PHE A 80 -10.72 2.85 -22.87
C PHE A 80 -11.00 2.96 -24.37
N GLU A 81 -10.62 4.06 -25.02
CA GLU A 81 -10.66 4.22 -26.48
C GLU A 81 -9.79 3.14 -27.16
N ARG A 82 -8.58 2.89 -26.65
CA ARG A 82 -7.70 1.82 -27.16
C ARG A 82 -8.32 0.42 -27.00
N LEU A 83 -9.05 0.17 -25.91
CA LEU A 83 -9.81 -1.06 -25.71
C LEU A 83 -10.98 -1.17 -26.70
N ALA A 84 -11.66 -0.06 -26.97
CA ALA A 84 -12.76 0.00 -27.93
C ALA A 84 -12.30 -0.39 -29.34
N ASP A 85 -11.14 0.08 -29.77
CA ASP A 85 -10.52 -0.27 -31.06
C ASP A 85 -10.28 -1.78 -31.23
N HIS A 86 -10.23 -2.52 -30.12
CA HIS A 86 -10.03 -3.97 -30.08
C HIS A 86 -11.29 -4.74 -29.64
N ALA A 87 -12.46 -4.07 -29.63
CA ALA A 87 -13.74 -4.64 -29.21
C ALA A 87 -13.73 -5.23 -27.78
N VAL A 88 -12.91 -4.66 -26.88
CA VAL A 88 -12.85 -5.05 -25.47
C VAL A 88 -13.79 -4.16 -24.67
N HIS A 89 -14.74 -4.76 -23.96
CA HIS A 89 -15.66 -4.02 -23.09
C HIS A 89 -15.03 -3.69 -21.73
N VAL A 90 -15.52 -2.64 -21.07
CA VAL A 90 -15.10 -2.28 -19.72
C VAL A 90 -16.32 -2.12 -18.84
N TYR A 91 -16.31 -2.77 -17.67
CA TYR A 91 -17.36 -2.64 -16.66
C TYR A 91 -16.78 -2.03 -15.39
N VAL A 92 -17.40 -0.96 -14.92
CA VAL A 92 -16.86 -0.13 -13.84
C VAL A 92 -17.88 0.01 -12.72
N SER A 93 -17.41 -0.26 -11.51
CA SER A 93 -18.04 0.15 -10.24
C SER A 93 -17.19 1.25 -9.63
N TYR A 94 -17.81 2.31 -9.08
CA TYR A 94 -17.11 3.32 -8.30
C TYR A 94 -17.11 2.95 -6.80
N GLY A 95 -16.00 3.24 -6.14
CA GLY A 95 -15.75 2.97 -4.73
C GLY A 95 -15.87 4.24 -3.86
N ASN A 96 -15.34 4.16 -2.64
CA ASN A 96 -15.44 5.26 -1.68
C ASN A 96 -14.55 6.47 -2.03
N HIS A 97 -13.51 6.32 -2.85
CA HIS A 97 -12.67 7.45 -3.25
C HIS A 97 -13.23 8.24 -4.44
N ASP A 98 -14.03 7.59 -5.28
CA ASP A 98 -14.56 8.15 -6.52
C ASP A 98 -16.08 8.01 -6.63
N PHE A 99 -16.78 8.11 -5.51
CA PHE A 99 -18.25 8.12 -5.44
C PHE A 99 -18.88 9.18 -6.37
N LEU A 100 -20.10 8.89 -6.85
CA LEU A 100 -20.76 9.65 -7.92
C LEU A 100 -21.07 11.11 -7.58
N GLN A 101 -21.42 11.42 -6.34
CA GLN A 101 -21.67 12.81 -5.90
C GLN A 101 -20.38 13.62 -5.70
N GLY A 102 -19.20 12.99 -5.81
CA GLY A 102 -17.91 13.65 -5.73
C GLY A 102 -17.64 14.60 -6.91
N ALA A 103 -16.67 15.49 -6.75
CA ALA A 103 -16.31 16.45 -7.78
C ALA A 103 -15.63 15.75 -8.97
N HIS A 104 -16.24 15.84 -10.14
CA HIS A 104 -15.70 15.28 -11.37
C HIS A 104 -15.83 16.28 -12.52
N TYR A 105 -14.99 16.08 -13.54
CA TYR A 105 -15.16 16.79 -14.80
C TYR A 105 -16.15 15.99 -15.66
N PRO A 106 -17.08 16.62 -16.37
CA PRO A 106 -17.98 15.91 -17.26
C PRO A 106 -17.18 15.36 -18.45
N ILE A 107 -16.81 14.07 -18.38
CA ILE A 107 -16.11 13.37 -19.44
C ILE A 107 -16.99 12.26 -19.96
N GLU A 108 -17.17 12.24 -21.27
CA GLU A 108 -17.83 11.16 -21.98
C GLU A 108 -16.83 10.04 -22.23
N PHE A 109 -17.21 8.82 -21.86
CA PHE A 109 -16.46 7.60 -22.16
C PHE A 109 -16.98 6.96 -23.46
N PRO A 110 -16.14 6.17 -24.15
CA PRO A 110 -16.56 5.44 -25.34
C PRO A 110 -17.65 4.39 -25.04
N GLU A 111 -18.41 3.98 -26.07
CA GLU A 111 -19.58 3.09 -25.95
C GLU A 111 -19.28 1.69 -25.38
N ASN A 112 -18.01 1.26 -25.39
CA ASN A 112 -17.59 0.00 -24.80
C ASN A 112 -17.53 0.03 -23.26
N VAL A 113 -17.67 1.21 -22.65
CA VAL A 113 -17.58 1.43 -21.21
C VAL A 113 -18.97 1.45 -20.59
N HIS A 114 -19.19 0.54 -19.64
CA HIS A 114 -20.44 0.36 -18.91
C HIS A 114 -20.19 0.66 -17.44
N ILE A 115 -20.82 1.71 -16.93
CA ILE A 115 -20.64 2.18 -15.56
C ILE A 115 -21.93 1.91 -14.79
N PHE A 116 -21.83 1.30 -13.61
CA PHE A 116 -22.96 1.27 -12.68
C PHE A 116 -23.18 2.67 -12.13
N THR A 117 -24.38 3.22 -12.27
CA THR A 117 -24.63 4.66 -11.99
C THR A 117 -25.52 4.91 -10.78
N SER A 118 -25.87 3.86 -10.05
CA SER A 118 -26.66 3.96 -8.82
C SER A 118 -26.01 3.15 -7.70
N GLN A 119 -26.50 3.38 -6.49
CA GLN A 119 -26.13 2.59 -5.32
C GLN A 119 -26.91 1.28 -5.24
N ASP A 120 -27.95 1.09 -6.05
CA ASP A 120 -28.70 -0.17 -6.12
C ASP A 120 -27.94 -1.17 -7.00
N VAL A 121 -28.06 -2.46 -6.70
CA VAL A 121 -27.41 -3.50 -7.52
C VAL A 121 -28.11 -3.59 -8.87
N GLU A 122 -27.36 -3.31 -9.92
CA GLU A 122 -27.76 -3.36 -11.33
C GLU A 122 -27.06 -4.51 -12.04
N ALA A 123 -27.49 -4.80 -13.28
CA ALA A 123 -26.85 -5.81 -14.11
C ALA A 123 -26.66 -5.34 -15.56
N PHE A 124 -25.49 -5.62 -16.11
CA PHE A 124 -25.23 -5.59 -17.55
C PHE A 124 -25.15 -7.01 -18.10
N THR A 125 -25.57 -7.20 -19.35
CA THR A 125 -25.45 -8.50 -20.04
C THR A 125 -24.38 -8.39 -21.10
N TYR A 126 -23.32 -9.19 -20.98
CA TYR A 126 -22.29 -9.30 -21.99
C TYR A 126 -22.73 -10.27 -23.09
N MET A 127 -22.72 -9.77 -24.32
CA MET A 127 -23.11 -10.51 -25.51
C MET A 127 -21.88 -10.91 -26.32
N LYS A 128 -21.71 -12.21 -26.60
CA LYS A 128 -20.64 -12.72 -27.46
C LYS A 128 -21.27 -13.35 -28.69
N LYS A 129 -20.92 -12.85 -29.89
CA LYS A 129 -21.50 -13.30 -31.17
C LYS A 129 -23.04 -13.30 -31.21
N GLY A 130 -23.67 -12.38 -30.48
CA GLY A 130 -25.13 -12.26 -30.43
C GLY A 130 -25.84 -13.12 -29.38
N GLU A 131 -25.11 -13.90 -28.58
CA GLU A 131 -25.65 -14.69 -27.47
C GLU A 131 -25.24 -14.11 -26.12
N ALA A 132 -26.14 -14.15 -25.14
CA ALA A 132 -25.86 -13.73 -23.77
C ALA A 132 -24.92 -14.75 -23.11
N LEU A 133 -23.69 -14.33 -22.78
CA LEU A 133 -22.68 -15.22 -22.21
C LEU A 133 -22.52 -15.02 -20.71
N ALA A 134 -22.61 -13.78 -20.22
CA ALA A 134 -22.49 -13.47 -18.80
C ALA A 134 -23.39 -12.29 -18.41
N ASN A 135 -23.98 -12.38 -17.22
CA ASN A 135 -24.55 -11.23 -16.52
C ASN A 135 -23.56 -10.73 -15.48
N LEU A 136 -23.29 -9.42 -15.52
CA LEU A 136 -22.35 -8.72 -14.68
C LEU A 136 -23.14 -7.84 -13.71
N TYR A 137 -23.05 -8.14 -12.43
CA TYR A 137 -23.81 -7.47 -11.36
C TYR A 137 -22.91 -6.51 -10.61
N GLY A 138 -23.41 -5.34 -10.25
CA GLY A 138 -22.65 -4.39 -9.46
C GLY A 138 -23.44 -3.15 -9.13
N PHE A 139 -22.83 -2.27 -8.35
CA PHE A 139 -23.35 -0.95 -8.01
C PHE A 139 -22.17 0.00 -7.87
N SER A 140 -22.44 1.29 -7.77
CA SER A 140 -21.43 2.32 -7.48
C SER A 140 -21.78 3.06 -6.20
N TYR A 141 -20.77 3.51 -5.50
CA TYR A 141 -20.95 4.36 -4.33
C TYR A 141 -21.52 5.70 -4.81
N VAL A 142 -22.74 6.04 -4.36
CA VAL A 142 -23.31 7.37 -4.63
C VAL A 142 -22.75 8.38 -3.62
N GLU A 143 -22.64 7.95 -2.37
CA GLU A 143 -22.01 8.66 -1.28
C GLU A 143 -20.65 8.05 -0.93
N ARG A 144 -19.78 8.82 -0.28
CA ARG A 144 -18.45 8.36 0.13
C ARG A 144 -18.46 7.11 1.00
N LYS A 145 -19.50 6.92 1.82
CA LYS A 145 -19.59 5.81 2.77
C LYS A 145 -20.86 5.02 2.50
N VAL A 146 -20.70 3.76 2.11
CA VAL A 146 -21.79 2.79 2.06
C VAL A 146 -21.61 1.84 3.24
N THR A 147 -22.48 1.92 4.23
CA THR A 147 -22.48 1.00 5.40
C THR A 147 -23.52 -0.11 5.27
N ASP A 148 -24.36 -0.03 4.23
CA ASP A 148 -25.42 -0.99 3.97
C ASP A 148 -24.87 -2.33 3.50
N ARG A 149 -25.59 -3.39 3.85
CA ARG A 149 -25.25 -4.78 3.50
C ARG A 149 -25.71 -5.09 2.07
N LYS A 150 -25.00 -4.53 1.08
CA LYS A 150 -25.37 -4.57 -0.35
C LYS A 150 -25.48 -5.97 -0.94
N VAL A 151 -24.79 -6.96 -0.36
CA VAL A 151 -24.89 -8.39 -0.78
C VAL A 151 -26.33 -8.86 -0.90
N ASN A 152 -27.24 -8.36 -0.07
CA ASN A 152 -28.64 -8.79 -0.05
C ASN A 152 -29.38 -8.55 -1.37
N GLU A 153 -28.96 -7.55 -2.14
CA GLU A 153 -29.59 -7.11 -3.39
C GLU A 153 -29.10 -7.87 -4.63
N TYR A 154 -28.04 -8.69 -4.50
CA TYR A 154 -27.56 -9.49 -5.62
C TYR A 154 -28.54 -10.65 -5.90
N ILE A 155 -29.29 -10.54 -7.01
CA ILE A 155 -30.28 -11.53 -7.42
C ILE A 155 -30.01 -11.94 -8.88
N ARG A 156 -30.01 -13.25 -9.15
CA ARG A 156 -29.87 -13.80 -10.51
C ARG A 156 -31.18 -13.65 -11.30
N GLU A 157 -31.43 -12.46 -11.86
CA GLU A 157 -32.71 -12.17 -12.53
C GLU A 157 -32.72 -12.41 -14.05
N ARG A 158 -31.55 -12.55 -14.69
CA ARG A 158 -31.42 -12.60 -16.16
C ARG A 158 -30.90 -13.95 -16.63
N GLU A 159 -31.37 -14.40 -17.80
CA GLU A 159 -30.87 -15.63 -18.40
C GLU A 159 -29.50 -15.40 -19.05
N ALA A 160 -28.45 -15.93 -18.43
CA ALA A 160 -27.14 -16.13 -19.04
C ALA A 160 -26.47 -17.36 -18.42
N PRO A 161 -25.52 -18.01 -19.12
CA PRO A 161 -24.78 -19.15 -18.56
C PRO A 161 -23.93 -18.81 -17.34
N LEU A 162 -23.45 -17.56 -17.24
CA LEU A 162 -22.57 -17.10 -16.16
C LEU A 162 -23.13 -15.85 -15.47
N HIS A 163 -22.94 -15.80 -14.15
CA HIS A 163 -23.29 -14.67 -13.29
C HIS A 163 -22.07 -14.25 -12.49
N ILE A 164 -21.54 -13.06 -12.78
CA ILE A 164 -20.33 -12.50 -12.20
C ILE A 164 -20.71 -11.26 -11.40
N ALA A 165 -20.36 -11.21 -10.11
CA ALA A 165 -20.67 -10.10 -9.24
C ALA A 165 -19.42 -9.24 -8.97
N MET A 166 -19.58 -7.92 -9.02
CA MET A 166 -18.56 -6.91 -8.72
C MET A 166 -18.94 -6.19 -7.43
N LEU A 167 -18.13 -6.34 -6.38
CA LEU A 167 -18.40 -5.78 -5.06
C LEU A 167 -17.17 -5.06 -4.51
N HIS A 168 -17.23 -3.74 -4.43
CA HIS A 168 -16.23 -2.94 -3.73
C HIS A 168 -16.64 -2.82 -2.25
N GLY A 169 -15.98 -3.54 -1.36
CA GLY A 169 -16.36 -3.64 0.06
C GLY A 169 -15.45 -4.57 0.84
N SER A 170 -15.79 -4.85 2.11
CA SER A 170 -14.99 -5.74 2.96
C SER A 170 -15.83 -6.71 3.80
N LEU A 171 -15.15 -7.72 4.34
CA LEU A 171 -15.71 -8.54 5.42
C LEU A 171 -16.14 -7.65 6.60
N ASP A 172 -17.26 -7.96 7.22
CA ASP A 172 -17.78 -7.22 8.39
C ASP A 172 -16.89 -7.34 9.64
N THR A 173 -16.00 -8.33 9.67
CA THR A 173 -15.00 -8.57 10.71
C THR A 173 -13.65 -7.89 10.43
N ASN A 174 -13.51 -7.15 9.33
CA ASN A 174 -12.24 -6.52 8.98
C ASN A 174 -11.86 -5.46 10.02
N THR A 175 -10.63 -5.53 10.53
CA THR A 175 -10.05 -4.60 11.49
C THR A 175 -8.89 -3.78 10.93
N GLU A 176 -8.38 -4.15 9.75
CA GLU A 176 -7.23 -3.49 9.11
C GLU A 176 -7.63 -2.25 8.30
N HIS A 177 -8.89 -2.20 7.83
CA HIS A 177 -9.42 -1.15 6.96
C HIS A 177 -10.82 -0.71 7.41
N ASP A 178 -11.23 0.48 6.96
CA ASP A 178 -12.62 0.93 7.12
C ASP A 178 -13.58 -0.09 6.48
N VAL A 179 -14.67 -0.38 7.18
CA VAL A 179 -15.67 -1.34 6.71
C VAL A 179 -16.71 -0.62 5.86
N TYR A 180 -16.66 -0.84 4.54
CA TYR A 180 -17.67 -0.38 3.58
C TYR A 180 -18.32 -1.55 2.85
N ALA A 181 -19.59 -1.36 2.45
CA ALA A 181 -20.48 -2.37 1.89
C ALA A 181 -20.27 -3.75 2.55
N PRO A 182 -20.41 -3.85 3.88
CA PRO A 182 -20.01 -5.04 4.63
C PRO A 182 -20.74 -6.28 4.15
N PHE A 183 -20.03 -7.41 4.16
CA PHE A 183 -20.59 -8.72 3.89
C PHE A 183 -19.94 -9.81 4.74
N ARG A 184 -20.58 -10.98 4.78
CA ARG A 184 -20.02 -12.24 5.27
C ARG A 184 -19.79 -13.19 4.11
N LEU A 185 -18.84 -14.10 4.27
CA LEU A 185 -18.49 -15.05 3.22
C LEU A 185 -19.67 -16.00 2.91
N GLU A 186 -20.43 -16.40 3.93
CA GLU A 186 -21.62 -17.25 3.78
C GLU A 186 -22.69 -16.58 2.91
N GLU A 187 -22.87 -15.26 3.06
CA GLU A 187 -23.84 -14.49 2.28
C GLU A 187 -23.47 -14.51 0.79
N LEU A 188 -22.18 -14.45 0.44
CA LEU A 188 -21.73 -14.53 -0.96
C LEU A 188 -22.04 -15.91 -1.57
N TYR A 189 -21.89 -16.99 -0.80
CA TYR A 189 -22.24 -18.34 -1.25
C TYR A 189 -23.75 -18.50 -1.47
N GLU A 190 -24.58 -17.92 -0.60
CA GLU A 190 -26.04 -17.98 -0.70
C GLU A 190 -26.59 -17.33 -1.97
N LYS A 191 -25.90 -16.33 -2.54
CA LYS A 191 -26.29 -15.71 -3.82
C LYS A 191 -25.98 -16.55 -5.04
N GLN A 192 -25.24 -17.64 -4.85
CA GLN A 192 -24.90 -18.62 -5.87
C GLN A 192 -24.20 -18.02 -7.09
N MET A 193 -23.57 -16.84 -7.02
CA MET A 193 -22.85 -16.26 -8.18
C MET A 193 -21.66 -17.14 -8.57
N ASP A 194 -21.34 -17.20 -9.87
CA ASP A 194 -20.27 -18.07 -10.38
C ASP A 194 -18.87 -17.49 -10.13
N TYR A 195 -18.77 -16.16 -9.96
CA TYR A 195 -17.52 -15.46 -9.66
C TYR A 195 -17.81 -14.16 -8.90
N TRP A 196 -17.03 -13.87 -7.87
CA TRP A 196 -17.04 -12.59 -7.15
C TRP A 196 -15.73 -11.82 -7.37
N ALA A 197 -15.85 -10.73 -8.12
CA ALA A 197 -14.82 -9.73 -8.34
C ALA A 197 -14.90 -8.69 -7.21
N LEU A 198 -13.96 -8.75 -6.26
CA LEU A 198 -13.94 -7.82 -5.12
C LEU A 198 -12.92 -6.69 -5.32
N GLY A 199 -13.17 -5.53 -4.72
CA GLY A 199 -12.23 -4.41 -4.59
C GLY A 199 -12.33 -3.75 -3.21
N HIS A 200 -11.50 -2.74 -2.91
CA HIS A 200 -11.33 -2.01 -1.62
C HIS A 200 -10.09 -2.46 -0.84
N ILE A 201 -9.80 -3.76 -0.84
CA ILE A 201 -8.63 -4.31 -0.14
C ILE A 201 -7.43 -4.33 -1.09
N HIS A 202 -6.45 -3.46 -0.82
CA HIS A 202 -5.23 -3.31 -1.63
C HIS A 202 -4.29 -4.53 -1.58
N LYS A 203 -4.53 -5.47 -0.66
CA LYS A 203 -3.80 -6.74 -0.57
C LYS A 203 -4.51 -7.80 -1.39
N ARG A 204 -3.75 -8.41 -2.31
CA ARG A 204 -4.22 -9.55 -3.10
C ARG A 204 -4.60 -10.72 -2.20
N GLN A 205 -5.81 -11.24 -2.35
CA GLN A 205 -6.33 -12.30 -1.50
C GLN A 205 -7.42 -13.12 -2.20
N PHE A 206 -7.42 -14.43 -1.96
CA PHE A 206 -8.53 -15.32 -2.30
C PHE A 206 -9.33 -15.60 -1.02
N LEU A 207 -10.63 -15.34 -1.04
CA LEU A 207 -11.53 -15.75 0.03
C LEU A 207 -12.14 -17.13 -0.26
N SER A 208 -12.24 -17.52 -1.53
CA SER A 208 -12.66 -18.84 -1.96
C SER A 208 -12.11 -19.19 -3.35
N GLU A 209 -11.94 -20.48 -3.60
CA GLU A 209 -11.54 -21.04 -4.90
C GLU A 209 -12.74 -21.39 -5.79
N ASP A 210 -13.86 -21.81 -5.18
CA ASP A 210 -15.08 -22.26 -5.87
C ASP A 210 -16.36 -21.91 -5.06
N PRO A 211 -17.21 -20.98 -5.57
CA PRO A 211 -16.90 -20.07 -6.67
C PRO A 211 -15.68 -19.19 -6.32
N PRO A 212 -14.90 -18.72 -7.31
CA PRO A 212 -13.80 -17.81 -7.02
C PRO A 212 -14.30 -16.50 -6.39
N ILE A 213 -13.73 -16.14 -5.24
CA ILE A 213 -13.99 -14.87 -4.54
C ILE A 213 -12.65 -14.20 -4.29
N ILE A 214 -12.37 -13.12 -5.03
CA ILE A 214 -11.00 -12.61 -5.20
C ILE A 214 -10.93 -11.12 -4.94
N TYR A 215 -9.96 -10.69 -4.14
CA TYR A 215 -9.42 -9.33 -4.18
C TYR A 215 -8.15 -9.33 -5.03
N PRO A 216 -8.10 -8.59 -6.16
CA PRO A 216 -6.90 -8.49 -6.98
C PRO A 216 -5.82 -7.64 -6.29
N GLY A 217 -6.23 -6.78 -5.35
CA GLY A 217 -5.40 -5.71 -4.80
C GLY A 217 -5.35 -4.51 -5.74
N ASN A 218 -4.50 -3.53 -5.41
CA ASN A 218 -4.22 -2.40 -6.27
C ASN A 218 -3.19 -2.74 -7.36
N ILE A 219 -3.18 -1.96 -8.45
CA ILE A 219 -2.28 -2.18 -9.60
C ILE A 219 -0.86 -1.63 -9.41
N GLN A 220 -0.70 -0.66 -8.49
CA GLN A 220 0.58 -0.02 -8.16
C GLN A 220 0.59 0.28 -6.68
N GLY A 221 1.64 -0.14 -5.98
CA GLY A 221 1.84 0.17 -4.56
C GLY A 221 2.10 1.66 -4.37
N ARG A 222 1.39 2.26 -3.41
CA ARG A 222 1.36 3.70 -3.14
C ARG A 222 2.03 4.08 -1.83
N SER A 223 2.32 3.09 -1.00
CA SER A 223 3.04 3.25 0.26
C SER A 223 3.75 1.96 0.66
N ARG A 224 4.67 2.05 1.62
CA ARG A 224 5.43 0.92 2.16
C ARG A 224 4.55 -0.19 2.76
N LYS A 225 3.32 0.15 3.19
CA LYS A 225 2.33 -0.82 3.68
C LYS A 225 1.77 -1.72 2.57
N GLU A 226 2.02 -1.35 1.32
CA GLU A 226 1.58 -2.04 0.11
C GLU A 226 2.78 -2.66 -0.62
N SER A 227 3.58 -3.43 0.12
CA SER A 227 4.77 -4.11 -0.39
C SER A 227 4.44 -5.29 -1.31
N GLY A 228 5.46 -5.71 -2.06
CA GLY A 228 5.39 -6.82 -3.00
C GLY A 228 4.77 -6.47 -4.35
N GLU A 229 4.48 -7.49 -5.15
CA GLU A 229 3.94 -7.34 -6.50
C GLU A 229 2.49 -6.83 -6.50
N LYS A 230 2.16 -5.97 -7.48
CA LYS A 230 0.86 -5.30 -7.62
C LYS A 230 0.37 -5.38 -9.06
N GLY A 231 -0.92 -5.56 -9.27
CA GLY A 231 -1.41 -5.83 -10.62
C GLY A 231 -2.85 -6.27 -10.68
N CYS A 232 -3.14 -7.19 -11.59
CA CYS A 232 -4.49 -7.68 -11.83
C CYS A 232 -4.50 -9.20 -12.07
N TYR A 233 -5.70 -9.78 -12.19
CA TYR A 233 -5.87 -11.17 -12.61
C TYR A 233 -6.42 -11.26 -14.02
N LEU A 234 -5.76 -12.04 -14.87
CA LEU A 234 -6.35 -12.61 -16.05
C LEU A 234 -7.14 -13.86 -15.66
N ILE A 235 -8.43 -13.84 -15.95
CA ILE A 235 -9.35 -14.95 -15.69
C ILE A 235 -9.69 -15.61 -17.02
N ASP A 236 -9.40 -16.90 -17.10
CA ASP A 236 -9.82 -17.79 -18.17
C ASP A 236 -10.87 -18.74 -17.62
N TYR A 237 -12.07 -18.68 -18.18
CA TYR A 237 -13.14 -19.64 -17.91
C TYR A 237 -13.35 -20.53 -19.13
N ASP A 238 -13.25 -21.84 -18.93
CA ASP A 238 -13.47 -22.85 -19.97
C ASP A 238 -14.19 -24.06 -19.37
N ASN A 239 -15.42 -24.35 -19.82
CA ASN A 239 -16.18 -25.55 -19.45
C ASN A 239 -16.29 -25.83 -17.93
N GLY A 240 -16.48 -24.79 -17.11
CA GLY A 240 -16.62 -24.92 -15.66
C GLY A 240 -15.30 -24.76 -14.88
N GLU A 241 -14.16 -24.67 -15.56
CA GLU A 241 -12.86 -24.46 -14.93
C GLU A 241 -12.48 -22.98 -14.92
N TRP A 242 -12.07 -22.48 -13.75
CA TRP A 242 -11.59 -21.12 -13.56
C TRP A 242 -10.07 -21.10 -13.40
N LYS A 243 -9.36 -20.70 -14.45
CA LYS A 243 -7.92 -20.45 -14.37
C LYS A 243 -7.66 -18.97 -14.08
N LYS A 244 -6.93 -18.72 -12.99
CA LYS A 244 -6.58 -17.37 -12.53
C LYS A 244 -5.07 -17.16 -12.70
N THR A 245 -4.66 -16.21 -13.54
CA THR A 245 -3.25 -15.88 -13.80
C THR A 245 -2.98 -14.46 -13.33
N PHE A 246 -2.10 -14.29 -12.35
CA PHE A 246 -1.70 -12.95 -11.90
C PHE A 246 -0.81 -12.27 -12.94
N LEU A 247 -1.09 -11.01 -13.23
CA LEU A 247 -0.31 -10.17 -14.13
C LEU A 247 0.27 -9.01 -13.31
N PRO A 248 1.60 -8.97 -13.08
CA PRO A 248 2.23 -7.81 -12.45
C PRO A 248 2.15 -6.60 -13.39
N LEU A 249 1.75 -5.45 -12.85
CA LEU A 249 1.58 -4.21 -13.61
C LEU A 249 2.43 -3.07 -13.05
N GLN A 250 2.90 -3.19 -11.82
CA GLN A 250 3.56 -2.11 -11.08
C GLN A 250 4.83 -1.58 -11.77
N SER A 251 4.97 -0.27 -11.82
CA SER A 251 6.18 0.42 -12.29
C SER A 251 7.37 0.18 -11.34
N PHE A 252 7.09 0.14 -10.03
CA PHE A 252 8.06 -0.18 -8.99
C PHE A 252 7.39 -0.92 -7.82
N VAL A 253 8.20 -1.60 -7.00
CA VAL A 253 7.75 -2.30 -5.78
C VAL A 253 8.30 -1.66 -4.52
N TYR A 254 7.57 -1.78 -3.41
CA TYR A 254 8.16 -1.63 -2.08
C TYR A 254 8.66 -2.98 -1.59
N ASP A 255 9.90 -3.01 -1.11
CA ASP A 255 10.53 -4.21 -0.60
C ASP A 255 11.29 -3.93 0.72
N THR A 256 11.51 -4.99 1.50
CA THR A 256 12.20 -4.90 2.79
C THR A 256 13.30 -5.95 2.85
N ILE A 257 14.54 -5.51 3.05
CA ILE A 257 15.70 -6.39 3.21
C ILE A 257 16.25 -6.24 4.63
N THR A 258 16.42 -7.38 5.30
CA THR A 258 17.04 -7.43 6.63
C THR A 258 18.47 -7.94 6.52
N LEU A 259 19.43 -7.18 7.04
CA LEU A 259 20.85 -7.55 7.08
C LEU A 259 21.42 -7.42 8.49
N SER A 260 22.42 -8.26 8.78
CA SER A 260 23.17 -8.22 10.02
C SER A 260 24.28 -7.17 9.93
N GLY A 261 24.24 -6.20 10.83
CA GLY A 261 25.31 -5.22 11.06
C GLY A 261 26.32 -5.64 12.13
N GLU A 262 26.31 -6.90 12.58
CA GLU A 262 27.17 -7.35 13.69
C GLU A 262 28.67 -7.23 13.40
N HIS A 263 29.04 -7.37 12.14
CA HIS A 263 30.43 -7.30 11.68
C HIS A 263 30.89 -5.86 11.41
N LEU A 264 30.03 -4.86 11.58
CA LEU A 264 30.37 -3.47 11.29
C LEU A 264 31.19 -2.87 12.42
N GLU A 265 32.47 -2.63 12.14
CA GLU A 265 33.42 -2.06 13.09
C GLU A 265 33.56 -0.54 12.98
N SER A 266 33.29 0.01 11.80
CA SER A 266 33.38 1.44 11.51
C SER A 266 32.23 1.91 10.61
N PRO A 267 31.91 3.23 10.60
CA PRO A 267 30.87 3.80 9.74
C PRO A 267 31.11 3.54 8.24
N GLN A 268 32.35 3.38 7.79
CA GLN A 268 32.66 3.06 6.39
C GLN A 268 32.06 1.71 5.96
N GLY A 269 31.80 0.79 6.88
CA GLY A 269 31.13 -0.46 6.56
C GLY A 269 29.65 -0.29 6.19
N LEU A 270 29.03 0.86 6.47
CA LEU A 270 27.64 1.15 6.12
C LEU A 270 27.44 1.17 4.60
N GLU A 271 28.38 1.75 3.84
CA GLU A 271 28.38 1.74 2.38
C GLU A 271 28.18 0.32 1.85
N ARG A 272 29.07 -0.59 2.28
CA ARG A 272 29.08 -1.97 1.80
C ARG A 272 27.81 -2.75 2.16
N VAL A 273 27.26 -2.59 3.37
CA VAL A 273 26.04 -3.32 3.77
C VAL A 273 24.80 -2.77 3.06
N LEU A 274 24.76 -1.47 2.80
CA LEU A 274 23.66 -0.84 2.07
C LEU A 274 23.73 -1.18 0.57
N ASP A 275 24.92 -1.26 -0.02
CA ASP A 275 25.14 -1.78 -1.37
C ASP A 275 24.75 -3.25 -1.50
N GLU A 276 25.06 -4.06 -0.48
CA GLU A 276 24.60 -5.44 -0.42
C GLU A 276 23.07 -5.51 -0.39
N ALA A 277 22.41 -4.65 0.41
CA ALA A 277 20.96 -4.57 0.46
C ALA A 277 20.36 -4.21 -0.91
N LYS A 278 20.94 -3.21 -1.60
CA LYS A 278 20.54 -2.83 -2.96
C LYS A 278 20.69 -3.99 -3.94
N SER A 279 21.83 -4.67 -3.91
CA SER A 279 22.11 -5.82 -4.78
C SER A 279 21.13 -6.97 -4.54
N LEU A 280 20.71 -7.21 -3.30
CA LEU A 280 19.73 -8.24 -2.96
C LEU A 280 18.32 -7.90 -3.46
N ALA A 281 17.98 -6.60 -3.48
CA ALA A 281 16.69 -6.06 -3.94
C ALA A 281 16.57 -5.99 -5.48
N GLN A 282 17.68 -5.88 -6.21
CA GLN A 282 17.74 -5.88 -7.69
C GLN A 282 17.23 -7.17 -8.36
N ARG A 283 16.77 -8.17 -7.60
CA ARG A 283 16.13 -9.37 -8.14
C ARG A 283 14.76 -9.12 -8.80
N ASN A 284 14.17 -7.95 -8.58
CA ASN A 284 12.90 -7.55 -9.18
C ASN A 284 13.12 -6.84 -10.53
N GLU A 285 12.21 -7.05 -11.49
CA GLU A 285 12.17 -6.26 -12.71
C GLU A 285 11.66 -4.84 -12.40
N GLY A 286 12.38 -3.80 -12.83
CA GLY A 286 12.01 -2.39 -12.63
C GLY A 286 12.59 -1.74 -11.37
N GLY A 287 11.86 -0.76 -10.84
CA GLY A 287 12.30 0.04 -9.69
C GLY A 287 11.95 -0.57 -8.33
N VAL A 288 12.77 -0.30 -7.31
CA VAL A 288 12.53 -0.74 -5.93
C VAL A 288 12.67 0.40 -4.93
N MET A 289 11.61 0.63 -4.16
CA MET A 289 11.63 1.42 -2.92
C MET A 289 12.01 0.49 -1.77
N LEU A 290 13.24 0.62 -1.28
CA LEU A 290 13.83 -0.30 -0.32
C LEU A 290 13.76 0.23 1.12
N GLU A 291 13.18 -0.56 2.02
CA GLU A 291 13.45 -0.45 3.45
C GLU A 291 14.55 -1.43 3.84
N VAL A 292 15.62 -0.94 4.46
CA VAL A 292 16.67 -1.80 5.01
C VAL A 292 16.49 -1.91 6.52
N ILE A 293 16.39 -3.13 7.04
CA ILE A 293 16.42 -3.38 8.49
C ILE A 293 17.83 -3.86 8.84
N LEU A 294 18.59 -3.05 9.57
CA LEU A 294 19.91 -3.42 10.08
C LEU A 294 19.78 -3.91 11.51
N THR A 295 20.15 -5.17 11.75
CA THR A 295 20.16 -5.77 13.09
C THR A 295 21.57 -5.77 13.68
N SER A 296 21.71 -5.45 14.96
CA SER A 296 22.98 -5.65 15.68
C SER A 296 22.72 -5.83 17.17
N THR A 297 23.76 -6.23 17.89
CA THR A 297 23.72 -6.37 19.32
C THR A 297 24.81 -5.58 20.04
N HIS A 298 25.45 -4.60 19.41
CA HIS A 298 26.57 -3.86 20.03
C HIS A 298 26.26 -2.39 20.38
N GLY A 299 25.08 -1.87 20.01
CA GLY A 299 24.70 -0.47 20.22
C GLY A 299 25.35 0.54 19.25
N ARG A 300 26.29 0.08 18.40
CA ARG A 300 27.06 0.92 17.47
C ARG A 300 26.18 1.53 16.38
N LEU A 301 25.20 0.80 15.85
CA LEU A 301 24.37 1.29 14.77
C LEU A 301 23.48 2.44 15.23
N LYS A 302 22.89 2.32 16.43
CA LYS A 302 22.13 3.41 17.06
C LYS A 302 22.98 4.66 17.28
N LYS A 303 24.25 4.49 17.67
CA LYS A 303 25.18 5.60 17.81
C LYS A 303 25.40 6.32 16.48
N TRP A 304 25.69 5.58 15.40
CA TRP A 304 25.90 6.17 14.08
C TRP A 304 24.66 6.85 13.51
N GLN A 305 23.46 6.32 13.79
CA GLN A 305 22.20 7.00 13.46
C GLN A 305 22.03 8.32 14.20
N ALA A 306 22.32 8.35 15.51
CA ALA A 306 22.22 9.58 16.29
C ALA A 306 23.23 10.65 15.84
N GLU A 307 24.35 10.24 15.25
CA GLU A 307 25.38 11.11 14.66
C GLU A 307 25.04 11.58 13.23
N GLY A 308 23.95 11.07 12.61
CA GLY A 308 23.55 11.41 11.24
C GLY A 308 24.31 10.67 10.14
N LEU A 309 25.21 9.74 10.51
CA LEU A 309 26.08 9.06 9.55
C LEU A 309 25.31 8.10 8.63
N LEU A 310 24.19 7.53 9.11
CA LEU A 310 23.37 6.68 8.25
C LEU A 310 22.70 7.49 7.15
N GLU A 311 22.16 8.64 7.49
CA GLU A 311 21.50 9.55 6.56
C GLU A 311 22.47 10.03 5.47
N ASP A 312 23.71 10.40 5.85
CA ASP A 312 24.76 10.80 4.91
C ASP A 312 25.06 9.69 3.88
N TRP A 313 25.19 8.43 4.31
CA TRP A 313 25.43 7.30 3.41
C TRP A 313 24.23 6.97 2.54
N ILE A 314 23.00 7.07 3.08
CA ILE A 314 21.78 6.86 2.30
C ILE A 314 21.67 7.91 1.19
N GLU A 315 21.96 9.18 1.50
CA GLU A 315 21.97 10.25 0.51
C GLU A 315 22.99 9.97 -0.58
N LEU A 316 24.24 9.68 -0.22
CA LEU A 316 25.32 9.39 -1.18
C LEU A 316 24.97 8.22 -2.10
N LEU A 317 24.48 7.10 -1.55
CA LEU A 317 24.14 5.92 -2.35
C LEU A 317 22.91 6.13 -3.24
N ASN A 318 22.03 7.06 -2.90
CA ASN A 318 20.85 7.38 -3.70
C ASN A 318 21.12 8.48 -4.76
N GLU A 319 22.26 9.19 -4.72
CA GLU A 319 22.56 10.29 -5.66
C GLU A 319 22.47 9.85 -7.12
N ASP A 320 22.92 8.65 -7.44
CA ASP A 320 22.98 8.10 -8.81
C ASP A 320 21.69 7.36 -9.24
N GLU A 321 20.66 7.28 -8.38
CA GLU A 321 19.47 6.46 -8.63
C GLU A 321 18.33 7.22 -9.34
N GLY A 322 17.61 6.51 -10.21
CA GLY A 322 16.39 7.00 -10.88
C GLY A 322 16.59 7.63 -12.26
N GLU A 323 17.81 7.65 -12.78
CA GLU A 323 18.07 7.99 -14.19
C GLU A 323 17.77 6.79 -15.13
N GLU A 324 18.11 5.57 -14.70
CA GLU A 324 17.85 4.33 -15.43
C GLU A 324 16.47 3.72 -15.13
N ASP A 325 16.05 2.73 -15.94
CA ASP A 325 14.77 2.02 -15.73
C ASP A 325 14.82 1.01 -14.58
N HIS A 326 16.00 0.49 -14.30
CA HIS A 326 16.27 -0.29 -13.09
C HIS A 326 16.94 0.62 -12.08
N TRP A 327 16.31 0.77 -10.91
CA TRP A 327 16.82 1.60 -9.83
C TRP A 327 16.43 0.99 -8.50
N VAL A 328 17.28 1.15 -7.49
CA VAL A 328 16.98 0.76 -6.11
C VAL A 328 17.25 1.95 -5.22
N TRP A 329 16.18 2.53 -4.70
CA TRP A 329 16.26 3.69 -3.85
C TRP A 329 15.96 3.30 -2.40
N ILE A 330 16.92 3.59 -1.52
CA ILE A 330 16.79 3.33 -0.08
C ILE A 330 15.88 4.41 0.50
N ASP A 331 14.63 4.03 0.78
CA ASP A 331 13.58 4.92 1.29
C ASP A 331 13.65 5.08 2.82
N ARG A 332 14.26 4.12 3.52
CA ARG A 332 14.63 4.22 4.95
C ARG A 332 15.55 3.07 5.36
N VAL A 333 16.37 3.35 6.37
CA VAL A 333 17.02 2.31 7.17
C VAL A 333 16.42 2.29 8.59
N ARG A 334 15.98 1.11 9.05
CA ARG A 334 15.50 0.88 10.41
C ARG A 334 16.55 0.08 11.18
N ILE A 335 16.88 0.55 12.37
CA ILE A 335 17.90 -0.09 13.22
C ILE A 335 17.23 -0.89 14.32
N GLU A 336 17.52 -2.18 14.34
CA GLU A 336 17.17 -3.10 15.40
C GLU A 336 18.45 -3.49 16.14
N ASP A 337 18.99 -2.53 16.89
CA ASP A 337 20.24 -2.68 17.66
C ASP A 337 19.95 -2.80 19.16
N LYS A 338 20.17 -4.00 19.70
CA LYS A 338 19.95 -4.33 21.12
C LYS A 338 21.30 -4.60 21.78
N PRO A 339 21.90 -3.64 22.50
CA PRO A 339 23.21 -3.83 23.09
C PRO A 339 23.29 -5.10 23.96
N LEU A 340 24.36 -5.87 23.77
CA LEU A 340 24.72 -7.11 24.48
C LEU A 340 25.00 -6.89 25.97
N GLN A 341 25.11 -5.63 26.40
CA GLN A 341 25.02 -5.31 27.82
C GLN A 341 23.55 -5.40 28.22
N ASP A 342 23.19 -6.54 28.79
CA ASP A 342 21.92 -6.75 29.48
C ASP A 342 21.66 -5.51 30.37
N GLU A 343 20.57 -4.78 30.12
CA GLU A 343 20.17 -3.66 30.98
C GLU A 343 20.11 -4.12 32.45
N GLU A 344 19.80 -5.40 32.67
CA GLU A 344 19.88 -6.05 33.97
C GLU A 344 21.30 -6.07 34.57
N ASP A 345 22.35 -6.27 33.77
CA ASP A 345 23.73 -6.34 34.24
C ASP A 345 24.31 -4.95 34.50
N LEU A 346 24.01 -3.96 33.65
CA LEU A 346 24.29 -2.54 33.95
C LEU A 346 23.55 -2.08 35.22
N ARG A 347 22.30 -2.54 35.41
CA ARG A 347 21.48 -2.26 36.59
C ARG A 347 21.96 -3.00 37.84
N LYS A 348 22.64 -4.13 37.71
CA LYS A 348 23.29 -4.84 38.83
C LYS A 348 24.65 -4.23 39.17
N GLY A 349 25.22 -3.44 38.26
CA GLY A 349 26.44 -2.66 38.49
C GLY A 349 26.30 -1.69 39.68
N GLN A 350 27.39 -1.57 40.44
CA GLN A 350 27.53 -0.57 41.52
C GLN A 350 28.01 0.80 41.00
N HIS A 351 28.17 0.96 39.68
CA HIS A 351 28.57 2.21 39.04
C HIS A 351 27.40 3.21 38.98
N PHE A 352 27.74 4.49 38.83
CA PHE A 352 26.78 5.61 38.75
C PHE A 352 25.70 5.38 37.67
N THR A 353 26.08 4.76 36.55
CA THR A 353 25.19 4.36 35.45
C THR A 353 24.10 3.37 35.89
N GLY A 354 24.45 2.40 36.75
CA GLY A 354 23.48 1.44 37.30
C GLY A 354 22.53 2.07 38.32
N GLU A 355 22.98 3.07 39.07
CA GLU A 355 22.15 3.83 40.02
C GLU A 355 21.17 4.76 39.31
N LEU A 356 21.64 5.48 38.29
CA LEU A 356 20.80 6.31 37.43
C LEU A 356 19.68 5.49 36.76
N LEU A 357 20.00 4.31 36.23
CA LEU A 357 19.01 3.40 35.62
C LEU A 357 17.92 2.93 36.60
N ARG A 358 18.26 2.79 37.90
CA ARG A 358 17.28 2.41 38.94
C ARG A 358 16.35 3.56 39.29
N GLU A 359 16.88 4.78 39.40
CA GLU A 359 16.09 5.99 39.66
C GLU A 359 15.16 6.34 38.49
N MET A 360 15.63 6.20 37.24
CA MET A 360 14.81 6.49 36.06
C MET A 360 13.58 5.58 35.92
N LYS A 361 13.60 4.37 36.49
CA LYS A 361 12.44 3.46 36.51
C LYS A 361 11.39 3.87 37.55
N GLY A 362 11.77 4.71 38.53
CA GLY A 362 10.89 5.27 39.54
C GLY A 362 10.16 6.55 39.10
N LEU A 363 10.51 7.11 37.94
CA LEU A 363 9.86 8.30 37.40
C LEU A 363 8.44 7.96 36.94
N GLU A 364 7.43 8.37 37.71
CA GLU A 364 6.02 8.27 37.31
C GLU A 364 5.67 9.35 36.26
N GLU A 365 4.61 9.13 35.45
CA GLU A 365 4.16 10.06 34.40
C GLU A 365 4.00 11.52 34.90
N GLY A 366 3.65 11.70 36.18
CA GLY A 366 3.50 13.01 36.81
C GLY A 366 4.80 13.79 37.00
N GLU A 367 5.96 13.14 37.07
CA GLU A 367 7.26 13.82 37.24
C GLU A 367 7.81 14.33 35.90
N LEU A 368 7.56 13.61 34.81
CA LEU A 368 7.89 14.06 33.45
C LEU A 368 7.10 15.34 33.08
N ASP A 369 5.82 15.40 33.42
CA ASP A 369 4.98 16.57 33.19
C ASP A 369 5.49 17.80 33.97
N ASN A 370 6.05 17.61 35.16
CA ASN A 370 6.68 18.69 35.92
C ASN A 370 7.97 19.19 35.26
N CYS A 371 8.81 18.28 34.75
CA CYS A 371 10.04 18.61 34.01
C CYS A 371 9.76 19.33 32.68
N LEU A 372 8.70 18.95 31.97
CA LEU A 372 8.30 19.58 30.70
C LEU A 372 7.46 20.85 30.89
N SER A 373 6.88 21.05 32.08
CA SER A 373 6.02 22.20 32.40
C SER A 373 6.60 23.58 32.05
N PRO A 374 7.92 23.87 32.17
CA PRO A 374 8.47 25.17 31.78
C PRO A 374 8.37 25.42 30.27
N LEU A 375 8.47 24.36 29.44
CA LEU A 375 8.40 24.43 27.98
C LEU A 375 6.97 24.77 27.53
N PHE A 376 5.97 24.12 28.13
CA PHE A 376 4.54 24.32 27.85
C PHE A 376 3.96 25.61 28.46
N ARG A 377 4.61 26.18 29.49
CA ARG A 377 4.22 27.47 30.10
C ARG A 377 4.84 28.69 29.41
N HIS A 378 5.75 28.49 28.46
CA HIS A 378 6.40 29.59 27.74
C HIS A 378 5.49 30.17 26.64
N ARG A 379 5.04 31.43 26.82
CA ARG A 379 4.02 32.14 26.01
C ARG A 379 4.21 32.12 24.47
N LYS A 380 5.44 31.90 23.97
CA LYS A 380 5.73 31.81 22.53
C LYS A 380 5.72 30.37 22.00
N ALA A 381 6.06 29.39 22.84
CA ALA A 381 6.16 27.98 22.46
C ALA A 381 4.81 27.26 22.60
N SER A 382 4.01 27.62 23.62
CA SER A 382 2.70 27.02 23.88
C SER A 382 1.66 27.25 22.77
N ARG A 383 1.93 28.14 21.81
CA ARG A 383 1.07 28.40 20.65
C ARG A 383 1.25 27.38 19.52
N PHE A 384 2.32 26.59 19.55
CA PHE A 384 2.71 25.65 18.49
C PHE A 384 2.92 24.21 19.00
N LEU A 385 2.67 23.94 20.29
CA LEU A 385 2.88 22.63 20.91
C LEU A 385 1.52 22.04 21.30
N GLU A 386 1.19 20.88 20.73
CA GLU A 386 0.07 20.06 21.16
C GLU A 386 0.43 19.27 22.43
N ALA A 387 -0.57 18.81 23.18
CA ALA A 387 -0.33 17.99 24.37
C ALA A 387 0.21 16.62 23.92
N LEU A 388 1.39 16.23 24.44
CA LEU A 388 2.02 14.95 24.11
C LEU A 388 1.14 13.79 24.57
N SER A 389 0.98 12.80 23.70
CA SER A 389 0.35 11.52 24.03
C SER A 389 1.20 10.71 25.01
N ALA A 390 0.63 9.70 25.64
CA ALA A 390 1.38 8.80 26.54
C ALA A 390 2.51 8.07 25.79
N GLU A 391 2.27 7.69 24.52
CA GLU A 391 3.26 7.04 23.66
C GLU A 391 4.41 8.00 23.31
N GLU A 392 4.11 9.25 22.95
CA GLU A 392 5.13 10.27 22.65
C GLU A 392 5.97 10.62 23.89
N LYS A 393 5.34 10.68 25.07
CA LYS A 393 6.06 10.86 26.35
C LYS A 393 7.00 9.70 26.63
N GLN A 394 6.57 8.46 26.35
CA GLN A 394 7.41 7.28 26.52
C GLN A 394 8.60 7.27 25.54
N GLU A 395 8.38 7.67 24.29
CA GLU A 395 9.45 7.82 23.29
C GLU A 395 10.48 8.87 23.71
N ILE A 396 10.03 10.03 24.22
CA ILE A 396 10.91 11.08 24.72
C ILE A 396 11.75 10.60 25.90
N LEU A 397 11.14 9.85 26.83
CA LEU A 397 11.84 9.25 27.97
C LEU A 397 12.91 8.25 27.52
N GLU A 398 12.58 7.35 26.60
CA GLU A 398 13.53 6.37 26.07
C GLU A 398 14.67 7.03 25.27
N ALA A 399 14.38 8.09 24.51
CA ALA A 399 15.38 8.87 23.81
C ALA A 399 16.32 9.60 24.79
N ALA A 400 15.77 10.26 25.80
CA ALA A 400 16.54 10.95 26.84
C ALA A 400 17.41 9.98 27.66
N LYS A 401 16.88 8.79 27.99
CA LYS A 401 17.61 7.70 28.64
C LYS A 401 18.78 7.23 27.80
N THR A 402 18.55 6.97 26.52
CA THR A 402 19.59 6.55 25.58
C THR A 402 20.69 7.60 25.46
N LEU A 403 20.32 8.88 25.31
CA LEU A 403 21.28 9.99 25.23
C LEU A 403 22.13 10.12 26.50
N THR A 404 21.51 9.99 27.68
CA THR A 404 22.19 10.12 28.98
C THR A 404 23.17 8.96 29.21
N LEU A 405 22.75 7.72 28.91
CA LEU A 405 23.62 6.55 28.98
C LEU A 405 24.82 6.70 28.04
N ASN A 406 24.59 7.14 26.80
CA ASN A 406 25.65 7.35 25.83
C ASN A 406 26.68 8.39 26.30
N GLN A 407 26.25 9.51 26.90
CA GLN A 407 27.15 10.54 27.43
C GLN A 407 27.96 10.06 28.65
N LEU A 408 27.39 9.18 29.48
CA LEU A 408 28.07 8.65 30.66
C LEU A 408 29.08 7.57 30.27
N LEU A 409 28.71 6.66 29.37
CA LEU A 409 29.59 5.60 28.88
C LEU A 409 30.77 6.15 28.04
N THR A 410 30.58 7.27 27.33
CA THR A 410 31.70 7.95 26.64
C THR A 410 32.69 8.60 27.61
N LYS A 411 32.24 9.13 28.76
CA LYS A 411 33.12 9.75 29.75
C LYS A 411 33.90 8.75 30.61
N GLU A 412 33.32 7.59 30.92
CA GLU A 412 34.03 6.55 31.68
C GLU A 412 35.18 5.90 30.88
N GLY A 413 35.10 5.92 29.54
CA GLY A 413 36.16 5.43 28.65
C GLY A 413 37.38 6.37 28.48
N GLU A 414 37.27 7.66 28.81
CA GLU A 414 38.37 8.64 28.71
C GLU A 414 39.24 8.73 29.99
N HIS A 415 38.89 8.00 31.04
CA HIS A 415 39.57 8.02 32.34
C HIS A 415 40.08 6.65 32.83
N SER A 416 40.14 5.64 31.94
CA SER A 416 40.78 4.34 32.23
C SER A 416 42.16 4.21 31.59
#